data_AF-A0A543A1K6-F1
#
_entry.id   AF-A0A543A1K6-F1
#
_cell.length_a   1.000
_cell.length_b   1.000
_cell.length_c   1.000
_cell.angle_alpha   90.00
_cell.angle_beta   90.00
_cell.angle_gamma   90.00
#
_symmetry.space_group_name_H-M   'P 1'
#
loop_
_entity.id
_entity.type
_entity.pdbx_description
1 polymer ?
#
loop_
_entity_poly.entity_id
_entity_poly.type
_entity_poly.pdbx_seq_one_letter_code
_entity_poly.pdbx_strand_id
1 'polypeptide(L)'
;MTDALRALDTAIAAPRPGVNVGLWRWSVRQRLGGVRSALQILDTGQEWHSLTDVGALRDRGTLLSRLAVLADDVLDRTDLEDLLLELRRLMVDVNRHLREV
;
A
#
# COMPACT_ATOMS: atom_id res chain seq x y z
N MET A 1 -5.26 10.18 2.05
CA MET A 1 -5.20 8.92 1.27
C MET A 1 -4.64 9.13 -0.13
N THR A 2 -5.26 9.97 -0.97
CA THR A 2 -4.83 10.23 -2.35
C THR A 2 -3.34 10.60 -2.50
N ASP A 3 -2.82 11.45 -1.62
CA ASP A 3 -1.40 11.85 -1.66
C ASP A 3 -0.46 10.70 -1.27
N ALA A 4 -0.86 9.84 -0.34
CA ALA A 4 -0.07 8.68 0.06
C ALA A 4 0.03 7.66 -1.10
N LEU A 5 -1.08 7.43 -1.81
CA LEU A 5 -1.09 6.56 -3.00
C LEU A 5 -0.27 7.14 -4.15
N ARG A 6 -0.37 8.44 -4.42
CA ARG A 6 0.45 9.11 -5.44
C ARG A 6 1.93 9.05 -5.10
N ALA A 7 2.28 9.21 -3.81
CA ALA A 7 3.65 9.10 -3.35
C ALA A 7 4.19 7.68 -3.52
N LEU A 8 3.38 6.65 -3.23
CA LEU A 8 3.75 5.25 -3.48
C LEU A 8 3.88 4.96 -4.98
N ASP A 9 2.97 5.44 -5.81
CA ASP A 9 3.04 5.29 -7.29
C ASP A 9 4.37 5.79 -7.84
N THR A 10 4.76 6.99 -7.40
CA THR A 10 6.03 7.63 -7.79
C THR A 10 7.25 6.80 -7.35
N ALA A 11 7.14 6.08 -6.23
CA ALA A 11 8.21 5.28 -5.65
C ALA A 11 8.45 3.96 -6.34
N ILE A 12 7.36 3.32 -6.75
CA ILE A 12 7.40 1.98 -7.33
C ILE A 12 7.80 2.02 -8.80
N ALA A 13 8.06 3.21 -9.36
CA ALA A 13 8.83 3.31 -10.58
C ALA A 13 10.12 2.49 -10.42
N ALA A 14 10.36 1.55 -11.35
CA ALA A 14 11.49 0.65 -11.28
C ALA A 14 12.79 1.46 -11.09
N PRO A 15 13.71 1.04 -10.20
CA PRO A 15 14.95 1.76 -10.00
C PRO A 15 15.71 1.79 -11.32
N ARG A 16 16.07 2.99 -11.77
CA ARG A 16 16.86 3.17 -13.00
C ARG A 16 18.23 2.50 -12.84
N PRO A 17 18.85 2.03 -13.93
CA PRO A 17 20.22 1.53 -13.88
C PRO A 17 21.15 2.54 -13.18
N GLY A 18 21.94 2.08 -12.21
CA GLY A 18 22.83 2.93 -11.40
C GLY A 18 22.22 3.53 -10.13
N VAL A 19 20.93 3.32 -9.85
CA VAL A 19 20.32 3.71 -8.57
C VAL A 19 20.69 2.70 -7.48
N ASN A 20 20.97 3.21 -6.28
CA ASN A 20 21.15 2.37 -5.10
C ASN A 20 19.83 1.65 -4.76
N VAL A 21 19.78 0.35 -5.04
CA VAL A 21 18.59 -0.48 -4.83
C VAL A 21 18.15 -0.48 -3.36
N GLY A 22 19.09 -0.46 -2.41
CA GLY A 22 18.77 -0.40 -0.98
C GLY A 22 18.06 0.91 -0.60
N LEU A 23 18.51 2.04 -1.14
CA LEU A 23 17.84 3.33 -0.94
C LEU A 23 16.44 3.33 -1.56
N TRP A 24 16.28 2.75 -2.75
CA TRP A 24 14.97 2.60 -3.39
C TRP A 24 14.02 1.75 -2.54
N ARG A 25 14.45 0.56 -2.07
CA ARG A 25 13.68 -0.34 -1.21
C ARG A 25 13.20 0.35 0.05
N TRP A 26 14.11 1.06 0.72
CA TRP A 26 13.78 1.82 1.93
C TRP A 26 12.75 2.91 1.64
N SER A 27 12.90 3.63 0.52
CA SER A 27 11.96 4.66 0.10
C SER A 27 10.55 4.11 -0.21
N VAL A 28 10.46 2.91 -0.80
CA VAL A 28 9.18 2.21 -0.99
C VAL A 28 8.59 1.78 0.36
N ARG A 29 9.39 1.21 1.28
CA ARG A 29 8.93 0.82 2.64
C ARG A 29 8.29 1.99 3.39
N GLN A 30 8.92 3.17 3.37
CA GLN A 30 8.39 4.37 4.03
C GLN A 30 7.01 4.76 3.49
N ARG A 31 6.82 4.66 2.17
CA ARG A 31 5.55 5.03 1.53
C ARG A 31 4.47 3.99 1.74
N LEU A 32 4.81 2.70 1.81
CA LEU A 32 3.90 1.65 2.28
C LEU A 32 3.41 1.94 3.70
N GLY A 33 4.30 2.40 4.59
CA GLY A 33 3.92 2.88 5.93
C GLY A 33 2.95 4.06 5.87
N GLY A 34 3.18 5.03 5.00
CA GLY A 34 2.26 6.16 4.78
C GLY A 34 0.87 5.74 4.29
N VAL A 35 0.79 4.79 3.35
CA VAL A 35 -0.48 4.23 2.88
C VAL A 35 -1.19 3.46 3.98
N ARG A 36 -0.47 2.64 4.77
CA ARG A 36 -1.02 1.94 5.94
C ARG A 36 -1.64 2.92 6.93
N SER A 37 -0.91 3.96 7.33
CA SER A 37 -1.42 4.96 8.27
C SER A 37 -2.66 5.67 7.73
N ALA A 38 -2.66 6.05 6.44
CA ALA A 38 -3.83 6.67 5.82
C ALA A 38 -5.05 5.73 5.78
N LEU A 39 -4.85 4.43 5.51
CA LEU A 39 -5.90 3.41 5.49
C LEU A 39 -6.45 3.14 6.88
N GLN A 40 -5.62 3.27 7.91
CA GLN A 40 -6.05 3.18 9.30
C GLN A 40 -6.94 4.36 9.71
N ILE A 41 -6.61 5.59 9.29
CA ILE A 41 -7.33 6.82 9.67
C ILE A 41 -8.72 6.92 9.04
N LEU A 42 -8.92 6.43 7.82
CA LEU A 42 -10.21 6.47 7.09
C LEU A 42 -11.43 6.03 7.93
N ASP A 43 -11.20 5.08 8.84
CA ASP A 43 -12.18 4.46 9.74
C ASP A 43 -12.63 5.36 10.91
N THR A 44 -11.78 6.31 11.32
CA THR A 44 -11.97 7.06 12.57
C THR A 44 -12.89 8.30 12.44
N GLY A 45 -13.31 8.65 11.22
CA GLY A 45 -13.94 9.95 10.95
C GLY A 45 -15.47 9.99 10.88
N GLN A 46 -16.13 8.95 10.35
CA GLN A 46 -17.57 9.02 10.02
C GLN A 46 -18.32 7.67 10.15
N GLU A 47 -17.66 6.55 10.44
CA GLU A 47 -18.22 5.21 10.17
C GLU A 47 -18.83 4.48 11.37
N TRP A 48 -18.71 5.00 12.60
CA TRP A 48 -19.39 4.35 13.74
C TRP A 48 -20.92 4.31 13.57
N HIS A 49 -21.50 5.21 12.76
CA HIS A 49 -22.93 5.18 12.45
C HIS A 49 -23.33 4.22 11.31
N SER A 50 -22.37 3.59 10.64
CA SER A 50 -22.58 2.69 9.52
C SER A 50 -22.13 1.28 9.86
N LEU A 51 -22.80 0.64 10.83
CA LEU A 51 -22.62 -0.78 11.18
C LEU A 51 -23.00 -1.76 10.05
N THR A 52 -23.04 -1.33 8.78
CA THR A 52 -23.74 -2.04 7.70
C THR A 52 -22.81 -2.78 6.73
N ASP A 53 -21.50 -2.50 6.68
CA ASP A 53 -20.61 -3.15 5.72
C ASP A 53 -19.44 -3.91 6.37
N VAL A 54 -19.76 -5.09 6.91
CA VAL A 54 -18.78 -6.08 7.39
C VAL A 54 -17.83 -6.51 6.26
N GLY A 55 -18.25 -6.41 5.00
CA GLY A 55 -17.42 -6.70 3.83
C GLY A 55 -16.28 -5.69 3.70
N ALA A 56 -16.60 -4.39 3.70
CA ALA A 56 -15.61 -3.31 3.62
C ALA A 56 -14.56 -3.38 4.75
N LEU A 57 -14.98 -3.70 5.98
CA LEU A 57 -14.05 -3.89 7.10
C LEU A 57 -13.10 -5.08 6.90
N ARG A 58 -13.60 -6.21 6.38
CA ARG A 58 -12.79 -7.40 6.07
C ARG A 58 -11.82 -7.12 4.92
N ASP A 59 -12.27 -6.44 3.87
CA ASP A 59 -11.43 -6.08 2.72
C ASP A 59 -10.31 -5.13 3.15
N ARG A 60 -10.62 -4.13 3.98
CA ARG A 60 -9.61 -3.27 4.61
C ARG A 60 -8.62 -4.05 5.46
N GLY A 61 -9.08 -4.99 6.30
CA GLY A 61 -8.21 -5.85 7.10
C GLY A 61 -7.25 -6.68 6.23
N THR A 62 -7.75 -7.16 5.09
CA THR A 62 -6.95 -7.90 4.09
C THR A 62 -5.90 -6.99 3.45
N LEU A 63 -6.27 -5.77 3.05
CA LEU A 63 -5.35 -4.78 2.48
C LEU A 63 -4.26 -4.36 3.50
N LEU A 64 -4.63 -4.13 4.76
CA LEU A 64 -3.69 -3.79 5.84
C LEU A 64 -2.69 -4.93 6.10
N SER A 65 -3.14 -6.17 6.00
CA SER A 65 -2.27 -7.35 6.17
C SER A 65 -1.29 -7.48 5.00
N ARG A 66 -1.77 -7.32 3.75
CA ARG A 66 -0.92 -7.33 2.55
C ARG A 66 0.10 -6.20 2.55
N LEU A 67 -0.29 -4.99 2.99
CA LEU A 67 0.62 -3.86 3.17
C LEU A 67 1.75 -4.18 4.15
N ALA A 68 1.45 -4.86 5.26
CA ALA A 68 2.46 -5.23 6.25
C ALA A 68 3.47 -6.24 5.67
N VAL A 69 2.97 -7.30 5.02
CA VAL A 69 3.82 -8.32 4.38
C VAL A 69 4.73 -7.67 3.33
N LEU A 70 4.17 -6.87 2.42
CA LEU A 70 4.97 -6.22 1.38
C LEU A 70 5.96 -5.20 1.93
N ALA A 71 5.65 -4.53 3.04
CA ALA A 71 6.59 -3.60 3.67
C ALA A 71 7.84 -4.31 4.17
N ASP A 72 7.70 -5.51 4.71
CA ASP A 72 8.82 -6.35 5.17
C ASP A 72 9.55 -6.99 3.97
N ASP A 73 8.82 -7.58 3.03
CA ASP A 73 9.41 -8.22 1.84
C ASP A 73 10.22 -7.26 0.97
N VAL A 74 9.83 -5.98 0.89
CA VAL A 74 10.51 -5.00 0.02
C VAL A 74 12.00 -4.88 0.32
N LEU A 75 12.42 -5.16 1.56
CA LEU A 75 13.81 -5.04 1.97
C LEU A 75 14.66 -6.19 1.46
N ASP A 76 14.12 -7.42 1.46
CA ASP A 76 14.93 -8.64 1.27
C ASP A 76 14.59 -9.43 0.01
N ARG A 77 13.45 -9.15 -0.65
CA ARG A 77 12.99 -9.93 -1.81
C ARG A 77 13.91 -9.80 -3.01
N THR A 78 14.54 -10.88 -3.45
CA THR A 78 15.53 -10.88 -4.55
C THR A 78 14.90 -10.58 -5.91
N ASP A 79 13.71 -11.11 -6.17
CA ASP A 79 12.98 -10.88 -7.41
C ASP A 79 12.28 -9.51 -7.39
N LEU A 80 12.94 -8.54 -8.04
CA LEU A 80 12.47 -7.16 -8.11
C LEU A 80 11.25 -7.01 -9.04
N GLU A 81 11.16 -7.81 -10.11
CA GLU A 81 10.06 -7.70 -11.06
C GLU A 81 8.75 -8.19 -10.43
N ASP A 82 8.82 -9.31 -9.71
CA ASP A 82 7.68 -9.84 -8.97
C ASP A 82 7.26 -8.90 -7.83
N LEU A 83 8.22 -8.37 -7.07
CA LEU A 83 7.95 -7.34 -6.05
C LEU A 83 7.20 -6.14 -6.63
N LEU A 84 7.65 -5.63 -7.78
CA LEU A 84 7.01 -4.51 -8.46
C LEU A 84 5.60 -4.85 -8.95
N LEU A 85 5.38 -6.08 -9.42
CA LEU A 85 4.05 -6.55 -9.80
C LEU A 85 3.10 -6.59 -8.61
N GLU A 86 3.54 -7.13 -7.47
CA GLU A 86 2.74 -7.21 -6.26
C GLU A 86 2.42 -5.82 -5.68
N LEU A 87 3.38 -4.89 -5.71
CA LEU A 87 3.15 -3.50 -5.30
C LEU A 87 2.11 -2.80 -6.19
N ARG A 88 2.17 -3.00 -7.51
CA ARG A 88 1.16 -2.47 -8.45
C ARG A 88 -0.22 -3.08 -8.21
N ARG A 89 -0.30 -4.39 -7.98
CA ARG A 89 -1.55 -5.08 -7.65
C ARG A 89 -2.17 -4.53 -6.38
N LEU A 90 -1.37 -4.39 -5.32
CA LEU A 90 -1.81 -3.78 -4.06
C LEU A 90 -2.38 -2.38 -4.28
N MET A 91 -1.73 -1.55 -5.10
CA MET A 91 -2.22 -0.21 -5.42
C MET A 91 -3.57 -0.22 -6.13
N VAL A 92 -3.76 -1.12 -7.10
CA VAL A 92 -5.05 -1.29 -7.78
C VAL A 92 -6.14 -1.69 -6.80
N ASP A 93 -5.85 -2.63 -5.90
CA ASP A 93 -6.82 -3.12 -4.93
C ASP A 93 -7.18 -2.06 -3.87
N VAL A 94 -6.21 -1.29 -3.39
CA VAL A 94 -6.48 -0.15 -2.49
C VAL A 94 -7.33 0.91 -3.21
N ASN A 95 -7.01 1.24 -4.46
CA ASN A 95 -7.77 2.22 -5.21
C ASN A 95 -9.18 1.73 -5.56
N ARG A 96 -9.38 0.42 -5.76
CA ARG A 96 -10.70 -0.20 -5.94
C ARG A 96 -11.53 -0.06 -4.66
N HIS A 97 -10.97 -0.47 -3.52
CA HIS A 97 -11.62 -0.37 -2.23
C HIS A 97 -12.12 1.07 -1.98
N LEU A 98 -11.26 2.08 -2.18
CA LEU A 98 -11.62 3.51 -2.00
C LEU A 98 -12.71 4.05 -2.94
N ARG A 99 -13.10 3.32 -3.99
CA ARG A 99 -14.23 3.67 -4.86
C ARG A 99 -15.53 2.99 -4.44
N GLU A 100 -15.41 1.88 -3.73
CA GLU A 100 -16.51 1.02 -3.31
C GLU A 100 -17.02 1.40 -1.91
N VAL A 101 -16.15 2.00 -1.08
CA VAL A 101 -16.51 2.66 0.18
C VAL A 101 -16.75 4.15 -0.04
#